data_AF-X1UZ43-F1
#
_entry.id   AF-X1UZ43-F1
#
_cell.length_a   1.000
_cell.length_b   1.000
_cell.length_c   1.000
_cell.angle_alpha   90.00
_cell.angle_beta   90.00
_cell.angle_gamma   90.00
#
_symmetry.space_group_name_H-M   'P 1'
#
loop_
_entity.id
_entity.type
_entity.pdbx_description
1 polymer ?
#
loop_
_entity_poly.entity_id
_entity_poly.type
_entity_poly.pdbx_seq_one_letter_code
_entity_poly.pdbx_strand_id
1 'polypeptide(L)'
;EITIIRDIIEVKAVKNKVMGKNNNLGYIRITTFNVNTEPELKEVLNEFKKDSNIQGIILDLRNNPGGLLDSAIEVASKFVVEGPIVHIKDRDGIVATIESRGNKYPQWPLFVLVNKGSASASEIVAGAVQDSGRGKLLGERTFG
;
A
#
# COMPACT_ATOMS: atom_id res chain seq x y z
N GLU A 1 -38.80 0.19 19.91
CA GLU A 1 -37.52 0.92 19.89
C GLU A 1 -36.39 -0.05 19.58
N ILE A 2 -35.49 0.29 18.67
CA ILE A 2 -34.31 -0.52 18.36
C ILE A 2 -33.14 0.13 19.09
N THR A 3 -32.62 -0.56 20.10
CA THR A 3 -31.43 -0.12 20.84
C THR A 3 -30.19 -0.42 20.01
N ILE A 4 -29.65 0.59 19.32
CA ILE A 4 -28.36 0.48 18.64
C ILE A 4 -27.26 0.63 19.68
N ILE A 5 -26.60 -0.48 20.01
CA ILE A 5 -25.42 -0.49 20.87
C ILE A 5 -24.21 -0.15 19.99
N ARG A 6 -23.46 0.89 20.35
CA ARG A 6 -22.25 1.29 19.63
C ARG A 6 -21.18 0.21 19.85
N ASP A 7 -20.99 -0.64 18.85
CA ASP A 7 -19.86 -1.57 18.78
C ASP A 7 -18.77 -0.98 17.89
N ILE A 8 -17.50 -1.18 18.26
CA ILE A 8 -16.37 -0.75 17.42
C ILE A 8 -16.12 -1.87 16.43
N ILE A 9 -16.74 -1.79 15.25
CA ILE A 9 -16.42 -2.70 14.15
C ILE A 9 -15.06 -2.27 13.60
N GLU A 10 -13.99 -2.94 14.03
CA GLU A 10 -12.66 -2.78 13.44
C GLU A 10 -12.64 -3.37 12.02
N VAL A 11 -12.86 -2.51 11.04
CA VAL A 11 -12.70 -2.88 9.63
C VAL A 11 -11.20 -3.01 9.35
N LYS A 12 -10.71 -4.26 9.26
CA LYS A 12 -9.32 -4.54 8.86
C LYS A 12 -8.98 -3.82 7.55
N ALA A 13 -7.93 -3.00 7.59
CA ALA A 13 -7.47 -2.24 6.45
C ALA A 13 -6.68 -3.11 5.47
N VAL A 14 -5.99 -4.14 5.98
CA VAL A 14 -5.11 -5.03 5.23
C VAL A 14 -5.61 -6.47 5.31
N LYS A 15 -5.74 -7.10 4.14
CA LYS A 15 -6.03 -8.52 3.98
C LYS A 15 -4.84 -9.17 3.27
N ASN A 16 -4.51 -10.41 3.62
CA ASN A 16 -3.39 -11.10 3.00
C ASN A 16 -3.74 -12.54 2.62
N LYS A 17 -2.96 -13.11 1.70
CA LYS A 17 -3.00 -14.53 1.33
C LYS A 17 -1.67 -14.93 0.69
N VAL A 18 -1.24 -16.17 0.86
CA VAL A 18 -0.20 -16.78 0.02
C VAL A 18 -0.84 -17.52 -1.15
N MET A 19 -0.35 -17.27 -2.36
CA MET A 19 -0.92 -17.80 -3.60
C MET A 19 0.16 -18.15 -4.64
N GLY A 20 -0.29 -18.52 -5.85
CA GLY A 20 0.57 -19.03 -6.93
C GLY A 20 0.59 -20.56 -6.94
N LYS A 21 1.03 -21.15 -8.07
CA LYS A 21 1.07 -22.62 -8.24
C LYS A 21 1.89 -23.32 -7.16
N ASN A 22 2.91 -22.64 -6.63
CA ASN A 22 3.82 -23.16 -5.63
C ASN A 22 3.75 -22.38 -4.30
N ASN A 23 2.66 -21.64 -4.01
CA ASN A 23 2.54 -20.80 -2.82
C ASN A 23 3.70 -19.80 -2.62
N ASN A 24 4.21 -19.25 -3.72
CA ASN A 24 5.41 -18.40 -3.72
C ASN A 24 5.10 -16.91 -3.89
N LEU A 25 3.82 -16.52 -3.93
CA LEU A 25 3.40 -15.12 -4.08
C LEU A 25 2.64 -14.66 -2.84
N GLY A 26 3.16 -13.63 -2.19
CA GLY A 26 2.48 -12.92 -1.12
C GLY A 26 1.49 -11.92 -1.71
N TYR A 27 0.20 -12.12 -1.47
CA TYR A 27 -0.84 -11.18 -1.88
C TYR A 27 -1.27 -10.35 -0.69
N ILE A 28 -1.30 -9.03 -0.87
CA ILE A 28 -1.69 -8.05 0.13
C ILE A 28 -2.73 -7.15 -0.50
N ARG A 29 -3.89 -7.00 0.14
CA ARG A 29 -4.93 -6.07 -0.29
C ARG A 29 -5.15 -5.01 0.77
N ILE A 30 -4.99 -3.75 0.38
CA ILE A 30 -5.30 -2.60 1.23
C ILE A 30 -6.65 -2.05 0.77
N THR A 31 -7.66 -2.06 1.64
CA THR A 31 -9.01 -1.60 1.30
C THR A 31 -9.26 -0.13 1.63
N THR A 32 -8.46 0.45 2.54
CA THR A 32 -8.48 1.86 2.92
C THR A 32 -7.16 2.23 3.58
N PHE A 33 -6.79 3.51 3.57
CA PHE A 33 -5.64 4.03 4.31
C PHE A 33 -6.11 4.70 5.59
N ASN A 34 -5.97 4.00 6.71
CA ASN A 34 -6.30 4.50 8.05
C ASN A 34 -5.10 4.31 9.00
N VAL A 35 -5.31 4.63 10.28
CA VAL A 35 -4.26 4.54 11.32
C VAL A 35 -3.76 3.10 11.56
N ASN A 36 -4.55 2.09 11.20
CA ASN A 36 -4.20 0.68 11.41
C ASN A 36 -3.49 0.05 10.20
N THR A 37 -3.52 0.70 9.03
CA THR A 37 -2.99 0.11 7.79
C THR A 37 -1.49 -0.20 7.89
N GLU A 38 -0.71 0.70 8.50
CA GLU A 38 0.73 0.55 8.64
C GLU A 38 1.11 -0.59 9.61
N PRO A 39 0.54 -0.66 10.84
CA PRO A 39 0.71 -1.80 11.73
C PRO A 39 0.31 -3.13 11.08
N GLU A 40 -0.88 -3.20 10.47
CA GLU A 40 -1.38 -4.44 9.87
C GLU A 40 -0.50 -4.88 8.69
N LEU A 41 -0.02 -3.94 7.86
CA LEU A 41 0.90 -4.27 6.77
C LEU A 41 2.25 -4.80 7.30
N LYS A 42 2.79 -4.21 8.37
CA LYS A 42 4.03 -4.69 9.00
C LYS A 42 3.89 -6.14 9.48
N GLU A 43 2.77 -6.49 10.09
CA GLU A 43 2.48 -7.86 10.52
C GLU A 43 2.56 -8.83 9.34
N VAL A 44 1.84 -8.52 8.26
CA VAL A 44 1.84 -9.34 7.03
C VAL A 44 3.23 -9.47 6.42
N LEU A 45 3.97 -8.36 6.29
CA LEU A 45 5.32 -8.39 5.71
C LEU A 45 6.31 -9.17 6.60
N ASN A 46 6.14 -9.13 7.92
CA ASN A 46 6.94 -9.92 8.85
C ASN A 46 6.62 -11.42 8.75
N GLU A 47 5.36 -11.79 8.53
CA GLU A 47 4.96 -13.18 8.26
C GLU A 47 5.58 -13.67 6.95
N PHE A 48 5.44 -12.91 5.86
CA PHE A 48 6.03 -13.26 4.56
C PHE A 48 7.56 -13.33 4.62
N LYS A 49 8.22 -12.50 5.45
CA LYS A 49 9.66 -12.56 5.64
C LYS A 49 10.14 -13.86 6.30
N LYS A 50 9.29 -14.51 7.11
CA LYS A 50 9.60 -15.80 7.75
C LYS A 50 9.42 -16.98 6.80
N ASP A 51 8.62 -16.81 5.74
CA ASP A 51 8.38 -17.83 4.73
C ASP A 51 9.38 -17.69 3.57
N SER A 52 10.39 -18.57 3.55
CA SER A 52 11.43 -18.58 2.51
C SER A 52 10.91 -18.95 1.12
N ASN A 53 9.67 -19.43 1.01
CA ASN A 53 9.05 -19.76 -0.27
C ASN A 53 8.47 -18.52 -0.97
N ILE A 54 8.27 -17.40 -0.25
CA ILE A 54 7.77 -16.15 -0.85
C ILE A 54 8.85 -15.52 -1.73
N GLN A 55 8.54 -15.43 -3.02
CA GLN A 55 9.42 -14.94 -4.07
C GLN A 55 8.94 -13.64 -4.71
N GLY A 56 7.74 -13.16 -4.38
CA GLY A 56 7.17 -11.95 -4.97
C GLY A 56 5.95 -11.45 -4.19
N ILE A 57 5.63 -10.18 -4.33
CA ILE A 57 4.47 -9.54 -3.73
C ILE A 57 3.54 -8.97 -4.80
N ILE A 58 2.23 -9.18 -4.59
CA ILE A 58 1.16 -8.46 -5.27
C ILE A 58 0.49 -7.55 -4.23
N LEU A 59 0.55 -6.25 -4.45
CA LEU A 59 -0.16 -5.23 -3.68
C LEU A 59 -1.42 -4.82 -4.43
N ASP A 60 -2.60 -5.22 -3.94
CA ASP A 60 -3.89 -4.88 -4.51
C ASP A 60 -4.49 -3.62 -3.86
N LEU A 61 -4.55 -2.55 -4.65
CA LEU A 61 -5.16 -1.25 -4.31
C LEU A 61 -6.47 -1.02 -5.07
N ARG A 62 -7.03 -2.03 -5.74
CA ARG A 62 -8.29 -1.89 -6.49
C ARG A 62 -9.45 -1.56 -5.57
N ASN A 63 -10.26 -0.60 -6.01
CA ASN A 63 -11.42 -0.07 -5.27
C ASN A 63 -11.05 0.48 -3.88
N ASN A 64 -9.82 0.99 -3.72
CA ASN A 64 -9.39 1.69 -2.52
C ASN A 64 -9.46 3.21 -2.77
N PRO A 65 -10.42 3.92 -2.14
CA PRO A 65 -10.63 5.35 -2.36
C PRO A 65 -9.54 6.24 -1.73
N GLY A 66 -8.54 5.64 -1.10
CA GLY A 66 -7.44 6.32 -0.42
C GLY A 66 -7.69 6.40 1.08
N GLY A 67 -7.41 7.57 1.66
CA GLY A 67 -7.48 7.80 3.09
C GLY A 67 -6.32 8.69 3.55
N LEU A 68 -5.75 8.38 4.71
CA LEU A 68 -4.73 9.20 5.35
C LEU A 68 -3.42 9.25 4.55
N LEU A 69 -2.94 10.47 4.28
CA LEU A 69 -1.68 10.73 3.60
C LEU A 69 -0.48 10.08 4.32
N ASP A 70 -0.39 10.25 5.64
CA ASP A 70 0.71 9.67 6.43
C ASP A 70 0.74 8.14 6.35
N SER A 71 -0.43 7.51 6.31
CA SER A 71 -0.56 6.06 6.13
C SER A 71 -0.05 5.64 4.75
N ALA A 72 -0.37 6.40 3.70
CA ALA A 72 0.15 6.18 2.35
C ALA A 72 1.68 6.26 2.29
N ILE A 73 2.26 7.31 2.91
CA ILE A 73 3.71 7.53 2.95
C ILE A 73 4.42 6.36 3.64
N GLU A 74 3.88 5.92 4.77
CA GLU A 74 4.42 4.79 5.51
C GLU A 74 4.33 3.47 4.76
N VAL A 75 3.21 3.21 4.09
CA VAL A 75 3.01 2.03 3.24
C VAL A 75 3.99 2.05 2.07
N ALA A 76 4.09 3.17 1.34
CA ALA A 76 5.00 3.30 0.20
C ALA A 76 6.47 3.10 0.64
N SER A 77 6.83 3.65 1.80
CA SER A 77 8.16 3.48 2.40
C SER A 77 8.49 2.03 2.74
N LYS A 78 7.52 1.10 2.81
CA LYS A 78 7.83 -0.34 3.02
C LYS A 78 8.34 -1.01 1.75
N PHE A 79 8.13 -0.40 0.60
CA PHE A 79 8.52 -0.93 -0.70
C PHE A 79 9.64 -0.12 -1.32
N VAL A 80 9.54 1.21 -1.33
CA VAL A 80 10.54 2.12 -1.89
C VAL A 80 11.67 2.32 -0.88
N VAL A 81 12.91 2.01 -1.25
CA VAL A 81 14.07 2.06 -0.33
C VAL A 81 14.50 3.51 -0.06
N GLU A 82 14.58 4.32 -1.11
CA GLU A 82 15.08 5.70 -1.05
C GLU A 82 14.41 6.54 -2.12
N GLY A 83 14.47 7.87 -1.95
CA GLY A 83 13.89 8.85 -2.87
C GLY A 83 12.47 9.29 -2.48
N PRO A 84 11.92 10.24 -3.26
CA PRO A 84 10.68 10.92 -2.91
C PRO A 84 9.48 9.98 -3.04
N ILE A 85 8.59 10.03 -2.05
CA ILE A 85 7.28 9.35 -2.08
C ILE A 85 6.21 10.27 -2.64
N VAL A 86 6.22 11.55 -2.23
CA VAL A 86 5.22 12.52 -2.66
C VAL A 86 5.78 13.94 -2.61
N HIS A 87 5.36 14.75 -3.59
CA HIS A 87 5.54 16.19 -3.57
C HIS A 87 4.19 16.86 -3.26
N ILE A 88 4.19 17.74 -2.27
CA ILE A 88 3.06 18.62 -1.98
C ILE A 88 3.35 19.95 -2.65
N LYS A 89 2.43 20.38 -3.51
CA LYS A 89 2.55 21.59 -4.30
C LYS A 89 1.34 22.49 -4.07
N ASP A 90 1.57 23.76 -3.83
CA ASP A 90 0.54 24.80 -3.82
C ASP A 90 0.63 25.69 -5.08
N ARG A 91 -0.01 26.87 -5.04
CA ARG A 91 0.01 27.80 -6.18
C ARG A 91 1.39 28.41 -6.44
N ASP A 92 2.24 28.50 -5.42
CA ASP A 92 3.51 29.21 -5.44
C ASP A 92 4.69 28.25 -5.70
N GLY A 93 4.50 26.94 -5.47
CA GLY A 93 5.48 25.94 -5.84
C GLY A 93 5.39 24.65 -5.02
N ILE A 94 6.45 23.84 -5.08
CA ILE A 94 6.58 22.67 -4.19
C ILE A 94 6.85 23.20 -2.78
N VAL A 95 5.95 22.89 -1.86
CA VAL A 95 6.06 23.29 -0.45
C VAL A 95 6.64 22.21 0.43
N ALA A 96 6.54 20.95 0.01
CA ALA A 96 7.16 19.84 0.71
C ALA A 96 7.48 18.69 -0.26
N THR A 97 8.62 18.06 -0.05
CA THR A 97 8.94 16.74 -0.59
C THR A 97 9.06 15.80 0.58
N ILE A 98 8.32 14.70 0.55
CA ILE A 98 8.38 13.68 1.59
C ILE A 98 9.13 12.48 1.02
N GLU A 99 10.32 12.24 1.57
CA GLU A 99 11.20 11.14 1.19
C GLU A 99 10.74 9.81 1.83
N SER A 100 11.17 8.70 1.23
CA SER A 100 10.98 7.38 1.82
C SER A 100 11.63 7.31 3.19
N ARG A 101 10.93 6.67 4.14
CA ARG A 101 11.46 6.38 5.48
C ARG A 101 12.38 5.14 5.50
N GLY A 102 12.63 4.56 4.33
CA GLY A 102 13.41 3.34 4.16
C GLY A 102 12.62 2.08 4.48
N ASN A 103 13.07 0.95 3.93
CA ASN A 103 12.50 -0.37 4.22
C ASN A 103 13.56 -1.37 4.69
N LYS A 104 13.14 -2.31 5.54
CA LYS A 104 13.95 -3.41 6.10
C LYS A 104 13.50 -4.80 5.60
N TYR A 105 12.66 -4.80 4.58
CA TYR A 105 12.05 -5.98 4.01
C TYR A 105 12.85 -6.45 2.79
N PRO A 106 12.87 -7.76 2.50
CA PRO A 106 13.45 -8.25 1.26
C PRO A 106 12.88 -7.49 0.06
N GLN A 107 13.74 -7.21 -0.93
CA GLN A 107 13.33 -6.53 -2.17
C GLN A 107 12.64 -7.52 -3.11
N TRP A 108 11.53 -8.12 -2.65
CA TRP A 108 10.72 -8.99 -3.47
C TRP A 108 10.26 -8.26 -4.73
N PRO A 109 10.27 -8.90 -5.90
CA PRO A 109 9.54 -8.45 -7.07
C PRO A 109 8.14 -8.00 -6.69
N LEU A 110 7.75 -6.79 -7.10
CA LEU A 110 6.52 -6.13 -6.68
C LEU A 110 5.65 -5.80 -7.89
N PHE A 111 4.39 -6.22 -7.83
CA PHE A 111 3.33 -5.76 -8.72
C PHE A 111 2.27 -5.03 -7.90
N VAL A 112 1.80 -3.89 -8.40
CA VAL A 112 0.71 -3.11 -7.80
C VAL A 112 -0.51 -3.21 -8.70
N LEU A 113 -1.63 -3.71 -8.18
CA LEU A 113 -2.89 -3.76 -8.91
C LEU A 113 -3.71 -2.51 -8.61
N VAL A 114 -4.13 -1.81 -9.67
CA VAL A 114 -4.93 -0.59 -9.59
C VAL A 114 -6.12 -0.65 -10.54
N ASN A 115 -7.16 0.12 -10.26
CA ASN A 115 -8.27 0.33 -11.18
C ASN A 115 -8.90 1.72 -11.02
N LYS A 116 -9.98 2.01 -11.74
CA LYS A 116 -10.72 3.27 -11.65
C LYS A 116 -11.24 3.65 -10.25
N GLY A 117 -11.28 2.70 -9.32
CA GLY A 117 -11.67 2.93 -7.92
C GLY A 117 -10.48 3.16 -6.98
N SER A 118 -9.25 3.09 -7.49
CA SER A 118 -8.03 3.46 -6.79
C SER A 118 -7.87 4.98 -6.86
N ALA A 119 -7.90 5.66 -5.72
CA ALA A 119 -7.83 7.13 -5.64
C ALA A 119 -6.95 7.63 -4.48
N SER A 120 -6.50 8.88 -4.57
CA SER A 120 -5.84 9.64 -3.49
C SER A 120 -4.62 8.88 -2.92
N ALA A 121 -4.61 8.52 -1.64
CA ALA A 121 -3.53 7.75 -1.01
C ALA A 121 -3.12 6.49 -1.79
N SER A 122 -4.07 5.80 -2.44
CA SER A 122 -3.76 4.66 -3.32
C SER A 122 -2.88 5.07 -4.51
N GLU A 123 -3.15 6.23 -5.09
CA GLU A 123 -2.41 6.78 -6.23
C GLU A 123 -1.02 7.25 -5.80
N ILE A 124 -0.88 7.76 -4.56
CA ILE A 124 0.43 8.10 -3.98
C ILE A 124 1.31 6.85 -3.87
N VAL A 125 0.80 5.76 -3.29
CA VAL A 125 1.57 4.51 -3.16
C VAL A 125 1.92 3.93 -4.53
N ALA A 126 0.96 3.90 -5.46
CA ALA A 126 1.17 3.39 -6.80
C ALA A 126 2.19 4.24 -7.58
N GLY A 127 2.06 5.56 -7.56
CA GLY A 127 2.98 6.50 -8.19
C GLY A 127 4.39 6.39 -7.62
N ALA A 128 4.55 6.41 -6.29
CA ALA A 128 5.87 6.25 -5.67
C ALA A 128 6.56 4.94 -6.06
N VAL A 129 5.82 3.83 -6.14
CA VAL A 129 6.37 2.54 -6.58
C VAL A 129 6.74 2.55 -8.07
N GLN A 130 5.96 3.22 -8.92
CA GLN A 130 6.22 3.34 -10.34
C GLN A 130 7.44 4.22 -10.62
N ASP A 131 7.46 5.43 -10.06
CA ASP A 131 8.43 6.48 -10.35
C ASP A 131 9.81 6.13 -9.79
N SER A 132 9.86 5.43 -8.65
CA SER A 132 11.11 4.88 -8.12
C SER A 132 11.64 3.65 -8.87
N GLY A 133 10.87 3.13 -9.85
CA GLY A 133 11.19 1.88 -10.54
C GLY A 133 11.11 0.63 -9.65
N ARG A 134 10.53 0.75 -8.45
CA ARG A 134 10.50 -0.33 -7.46
C ARG A 134 9.60 -1.50 -7.86
N GLY A 135 8.54 -1.23 -8.62
CA GLY A 135 7.57 -2.25 -9.03
C GLY A 135 6.84 -1.86 -10.29
N LYS A 136 5.97 -2.76 -10.77
CA LYS A 136 5.15 -2.53 -11.96
C LYS A 136 3.68 -2.38 -11.59
N LEU A 137 3.02 -1.39 -12.17
CA LEU A 137 1.58 -1.22 -12.05
C LEU A 137 0.88 -2.07 -13.11
N LEU A 138 -0.20 -2.73 -12.71
CA LEU A 138 -1.06 -3.51 -13.59
C LEU A 138 -2.52 -3.16 -13.32
N GLY A 139 -3.34 -3.14 -14.38
CA GLY A 139 -4.78 -2.90 -14.28
C GLY A 139 -5.22 -1.76 -15.17
N GLU A 140 -6.07 -0.89 -14.64
CA GLU A 140 -6.69 0.22 -15.37
C GLU A 140 -6.20 1.57 -14.84
N ARG A 141 -6.47 2.64 -15.60
CA ARG A 141 -6.25 4.01 -15.12
C ARG A 141 -6.97 4.23 -13.79
N THR A 142 -6.29 4.88 -12.85
CA THR A 142 -6.81 5.27 -11.54
C THR A 142 -7.84 6.38 -11.65
N PHE A 143 -8.38 6.83 -10.52
CA PHE A 143 -9.45 7.83 -10.49
C PHE A 143 -9.02 9.21 -11.02
N GLY A 144 -7.78 9.66 -10.74
CA GLY A 144 -7.19 10.92 -11.22
C GLY A 144 -6.21 10.73 -12.36
#